data_AF-A0AAC9FG75-F1
#
_entry.id   AF-A0AAC9FG75-F1
#
_cell.length_a   1.000
_cell.length_b   1.000
_cell.length_c   1.000
_cell.angle_alpha   90.00
_cell.angle_beta   90.00
_cell.angle_gamma   90.00
#
_symmetry.space_group_name_H-M   'P 1'
#
loop_
_entity.id
_entity.type
_entity.pdbx_description
1 polymer ?
#
loop_
_entity_poly.entity_id
_entity_poly.type
_entity_poly.pdbx_seq_one_letter_code
_entity_poly.pdbx_strand_id
1 'polypeptide(L)'
;MIMRKLVALFILAALAACKPAADKPVADGDDKAVPTAPAVPEAKADGPAAATLAVSLDGEGLRFIDKATGKASLLSFGVPRAQAETALANVAGKEDDRSTNEECGAGTMEFTRYDAMTLNFQGGKFVGWFLGNENGAASYSTMSGIGIGTTRAKAKESVAIVDLEDSTLGEEFSIGTGDNVIGGMFAEPGDAAKIDALFAGTNCFFR
;
A
#
# COMPACT_ATOMS: atom_id res chain seq x y z
N MET A 1 -54.97 15.99 46.21
CA MET A 1 -56.17 15.15 46.34
C MET A 1 -55.78 13.73 45.89
N ILE A 2 -55.83 12.76 46.81
CA ILE A 2 -55.99 11.29 46.60
C ILE A 2 -54.89 10.60 45.76
N MET A 3 -53.85 9.94 46.33
CA MET A 3 -53.82 8.67 47.10
C MET A 3 -54.15 7.39 46.29
N ARG A 4 -53.15 6.49 46.13
CA ARG A 4 -53.16 5.02 46.41
C ARG A 4 -52.20 4.27 45.48
N LYS A 5 -51.08 3.77 46.01
CA LYS A 5 -50.85 2.42 46.60
C LYS A 5 -50.64 1.33 45.54
N LEU A 6 -49.51 0.62 45.63
CA LEU A 6 -49.34 -0.86 45.73
C LEU A 6 -47.91 -1.17 45.21
N VAL A 7 -46.92 -1.52 46.03
CA VAL A 7 -46.63 -2.78 46.74
C VAL A 7 -45.24 -3.22 46.27
N ALA A 8 -44.39 -3.49 47.24
CA ALA A 8 -42.99 -3.86 47.10
C ALA A 8 -42.81 -5.32 46.67
N LEU A 9 -41.68 -5.62 46.00
CA LEU A 9 -41.01 -6.91 46.18
C LEU A 9 -39.48 -6.74 46.13
N PHE A 10 -38.86 -7.23 47.19
CA PHE A 10 -37.44 -7.27 47.53
C PHE A 10 -36.62 -8.17 46.58
N ILE A 11 -35.40 -7.75 46.23
CA ILE A 11 -34.27 -8.66 46.02
C ILE A 11 -33.04 -8.10 46.73
N LEU A 12 -32.63 -8.81 47.80
CA LEU A 12 -31.32 -8.75 48.43
C LEU A 12 -30.28 -9.41 47.51
N ALA A 13 -29.17 -8.74 47.24
CA ALA A 13 -27.91 -9.39 46.90
C ALA A 13 -26.75 -8.58 47.51
N ALA A 14 -25.85 -9.32 48.16
CA ALA A 14 -24.96 -8.87 49.23
C ALA A 14 -23.83 -7.92 48.78
N LEU A 15 -23.62 -6.88 49.59
CA LEU A 15 -22.39 -6.08 49.60
C LEU A 15 -21.25 -6.91 50.22
N ALA A 16 -20.31 -7.36 49.40
CA ALA A 16 -19.02 -7.86 49.88
C ALA A 16 -18.11 -6.68 50.25
N ALA A 17 -17.60 -6.74 51.47
CA ALA A 17 -16.93 -5.68 52.21
C ALA A 17 -15.48 -5.40 51.76
N CYS A 18 -15.07 -4.14 51.97
CA CYS A 18 -13.70 -3.66 51.93
C CYS A 18 -12.78 -4.34 52.97
N LYS A 19 -11.52 -4.54 52.60
CA LYS A 19 -10.37 -4.48 53.53
C LYS A 19 -9.23 -3.68 52.88
N PRO A 20 -8.56 -2.77 53.61
CA PRO A 20 -7.45 -2.00 53.08
C PRO A 20 -6.12 -2.72 53.36
N ALA A 21 -5.17 -2.59 52.43
CA ALA A 21 -3.76 -2.85 52.69
C ALA A 21 -2.96 -1.63 52.22
N ALA A 22 -2.19 -1.06 53.15
CA ALA A 22 -1.42 0.14 52.99
C ALA A 22 -0.05 -0.13 52.35
N ASP A 23 0.30 0.84 51.49
CA ASP A 23 1.59 1.42 51.08
C ASP A 23 2.80 0.62 50.58
N LYS A 24 3.40 1.30 49.58
CA LYS A 24 4.46 0.96 48.62
C LYS A 24 5.85 0.83 49.25
N PRO A 25 6.84 0.36 48.46
CA PRO A 25 7.74 1.35 47.86
C PRO A 25 7.79 1.28 46.34
N VAL A 26 7.96 2.46 45.75
CA VAL A 26 8.27 2.71 44.35
C VAL A 26 9.69 2.22 44.07
N ALA A 27 9.86 1.41 43.02
CA ALA A 27 11.12 1.24 42.34
C ALA A 27 10.97 1.87 40.95
N ASP A 28 11.85 2.82 40.68
CA ASP A 28 12.04 3.52 39.41
C ASP A 28 12.15 2.53 38.25
N GLY A 29 11.50 2.89 37.16
CA GLY A 29 11.52 2.16 35.90
C GLY A 29 10.79 2.97 34.84
N ASP A 30 11.21 4.23 34.67
CA ASP A 30 10.97 4.97 33.44
C ASP A 30 11.71 4.25 32.30
N ASP A 31 11.02 3.33 31.64
CA ASP A 31 11.29 2.97 30.26
C ASP A 31 9.96 2.91 29.55
N LYS A 32 9.60 4.02 28.88
CA LYS A 32 8.58 3.99 27.85
C LYS A 32 9.08 3.03 26.78
N ALA A 33 8.53 1.82 26.78
CA ALA A 33 8.72 0.87 25.69
C ALA A 33 8.23 1.54 24.40
N VAL A 34 9.18 2.00 23.59
CA VAL A 34 8.94 2.30 22.18
C VAL A 34 8.51 0.97 21.54
N PRO A 35 7.36 0.91 20.84
CA PRO A 35 6.99 -0.29 20.11
C PRO A 35 8.13 -0.65 19.17
N THR A 36 8.80 -1.78 19.42
CA THR A 36 9.81 -2.30 18.52
C THR A 36 9.08 -2.79 17.29
N ALA A 37 9.40 -2.20 16.13
CA ALA A 37 8.90 -2.68 14.85
C ALA A 37 9.23 -4.18 14.73
N PRO A 38 8.29 -5.03 14.27
CA PRO A 38 8.55 -6.45 14.08
C PRO A 38 9.80 -6.68 13.24
N ALA A 39 10.60 -7.68 13.59
CA ALA A 39 11.78 -8.05 12.81
C ALA A 39 11.36 -8.47 11.40
N VAL A 40 11.94 -7.82 10.39
CA VAL A 40 11.73 -8.11 8.97
C VAL A 40 12.17 -9.55 8.69
N PRO A 41 11.33 -10.39 8.07
CA PRO A 41 11.71 -11.76 7.75
C PRO A 41 12.81 -11.84 6.69
N GLU A 42 13.75 -12.79 6.82
CA GLU A 42 14.75 -13.06 5.78
C GLU A 42 14.11 -13.54 4.47
N ALA A 43 14.57 -12.96 3.35
CA ALA A 43 14.15 -13.30 1.99
C ALA A 43 14.54 -14.74 1.61
N LYS A 44 13.70 -15.40 0.79
CA LYS A 44 14.03 -16.70 0.17
C LYS A 44 15.09 -16.53 -0.94
N ALA A 45 15.88 -17.59 -1.15
CA ALA A 45 17.17 -17.59 -1.85
C ALA A 45 17.20 -17.18 -3.35
N ASP A 46 16.06 -17.00 -4.01
CA ASP A 46 15.99 -16.65 -5.43
C ASP A 46 15.28 -15.30 -5.57
N GLY A 47 16.00 -14.20 -5.37
CA GLY A 47 15.47 -12.84 -5.50
C GLY A 47 15.02 -12.48 -6.93
N PRO A 48 14.64 -11.21 -7.19
CA PRO A 48 14.11 -10.74 -8.48
C PRO A 48 14.98 -11.06 -9.71
N ALA A 49 16.30 -11.17 -9.50
CA ALA A 49 17.27 -11.53 -10.54
C ALA A 49 17.11 -12.97 -11.06
N ALA A 50 16.65 -13.91 -10.23
CA ALA A 50 16.50 -15.32 -10.57
C ALA A 50 15.11 -15.66 -11.14
N ALA A 51 14.13 -14.74 -11.01
CA ALA A 51 12.78 -14.95 -11.51
C ALA A 51 12.76 -15.13 -13.04
N THR A 52 12.01 -16.12 -13.53
CA THR A 52 11.80 -16.35 -14.97
C THR A 52 10.82 -15.36 -15.59
N LEU A 53 10.06 -14.64 -14.75
CA LEU A 53 9.15 -13.59 -15.15
C LEU A 53 9.74 -12.20 -14.83
N ALA A 54 9.45 -11.23 -15.68
CA ALA A 54 9.57 -9.80 -15.37
C ALA A 54 8.17 -9.21 -15.13
N VAL A 55 8.10 -8.11 -14.39
CA VAL A 55 6.85 -7.37 -14.17
C VAL A 55 6.91 -6.03 -14.90
N SER A 56 5.85 -5.73 -15.65
CA SER A 56 5.64 -4.43 -16.26
C SER A 56 4.42 -3.73 -15.67
N LEU A 57 4.58 -2.42 -15.46
CA LEU A 57 3.57 -1.52 -14.94
C LEU A 57 2.50 -1.25 -16.00
N ASP A 58 1.23 -1.45 -15.64
CA ASP A 58 0.10 -1.28 -16.55
C ASP A 58 -1.07 -0.59 -15.86
N GLY A 59 -1.81 0.23 -16.60
CA GLY A 59 -2.97 0.96 -16.07
C GLY A 59 -4.11 0.06 -15.60
N GLU A 60 -4.15 -1.20 -16.05
CA GLU A 60 -5.19 -2.18 -15.71
C GLU A 60 -4.76 -3.18 -14.62
N GLY A 61 -3.51 -3.09 -14.14
CA GLY A 61 -2.94 -4.05 -13.20
C GLY A 61 -1.43 -4.22 -13.37
N LEU A 62 -0.95 -5.46 -13.35
CA LEU A 62 0.47 -5.78 -13.57
C LEU A 62 0.60 -6.80 -14.70
N ARG A 63 1.51 -6.55 -15.65
CA ARG A 63 1.82 -7.52 -16.71
C ARG A 63 3.03 -8.36 -16.33
N PHE A 64 2.87 -9.67 -16.35
CA PHE A 64 3.95 -10.62 -16.15
C PHE A 64 4.45 -11.09 -17.51
N ILE A 65 5.75 -10.98 -17.73
CA ILE A 65 6.40 -11.28 -19.01
C ILE A 65 7.37 -12.42 -18.79
N ASP A 66 7.16 -13.52 -19.49
CA ASP A 66 8.12 -14.61 -19.52
C ASP A 66 9.41 -14.15 -20.24
N LYS A 67 10.54 -14.15 -19.51
CA LYS A 67 11.82 -13.63 -20.02
C LYS A 67 12.38 -14.45 -21.18
N ALA A 68 12.00 -15.72 -21.31
CA ALA A 68 12.51 -16.60 -22.36
C ALA A 68 11.71 -16.48 -23.67
N THR A 69 10.39 -16.29 -23.56
CA THR A 69 9.46 -16.31 -24.69
C THR A 69 8.89 -14.94 -25.05
N GLY A 70 9.01 -13.95 -24.16
CA GLY A 70 8.38 -12.63 -24.30
C GLY A 70 6.86 -12.67 -24.13
N LYS A 71 6.26 -13.81 -23.78
CA LYS A 71 4.81 -13.93 -23.62
C LYS A 71 4.37 -13.14 -22.39
N ALA A 72 3.41 -12.23 -22.58
CA ALA A 72 2.84 -11.41 -21.51
C ALA A 72 1.47 -11.93 -21.06
N SER A 73 1.20 -11.86 -19.76
CA SER A 73 -0.11 -12.07 -19.15
C SER A 73 -0.46 -10.92 -18.22
N LEU A 74 -1.73 -10.49 -18.22
CA LEU A 74 -2.21 -9.44 -17.32
C LEU A 74 -2.77 -10.06 -16.04
N LEU A 75 -2.24 -9.63 -14.90
CA LEU A 75 -2.91 -9.72 -13.60
C LEU A 75 -3.76 -8.46 -13.45
N SER A 76 -5.03 -8.56 -13.85
CA SER A 76 -5.94 -7.41 -13.85
C SER A 76 -6.34 -7.00 -12.43
N PHE A 77 -6.77 -5.76 -12.27
CA PHE A 77 -7.56 -5.38 -11.10
C PHE A 77 -8.81 -6.26 -10.95
N GLY A 78 -9.31 -6.38 -9.72
CA GLY A 78 -10.46 -7.20 -9.33
C GLY A 78 -10.14 -8.66 -8.97
N VAL A 79 -8.90 -9.12 -9.19
CA VAL A 79 -8.47 -10.45 -8.73
C VAL A 79 -8.39 -10.52 -7.20
N PRO A 80 -8.59 -11.70 -6.58
CA PRO A 80 -8.43 -11.86 -5.13
C PRO A 80 -7.02 -11.49 -4.64
N ARG A 81 -6.92 -10.90 -3.44
CA ARG A 81 -5.66 -10.52 -2.79
C ARG A 81 -4.60 -11.63 -2.82
N ALA A 82 -4.98 -12.83 -2.38
CA ALA A 82 -4.07 -13.97 -2.33
C ALA A 82 -3.49 -14.34 -3.70
N GLN A 83 -4.26 -14.17 -4.78
CA GLN A 83 -3.78 -14.41 -6.14
C GLN A 83 -2.75 -13.36 -6.55
N ALA A 84 -3.01 -12.08 -6.27
CA ALA A 84 -2.10 -10.99 -6.61
C ALA A 84 -0.77 -11.07 -5.83
N GLU A 85 -0.85 -11.33 -4.52
CA GLU A 85 0.32 -11.52 -3.67
C GLU A 85 1.15 -12.73 -4.11
N THR A 86 0.51 -13.86 -4.42
CA THR A 86 1.21 -15.04 -4.93
C THR A 86 1.91 -14.76 -6.26
N ALA A 87 1.23 -14.05 -7.17
CA ALA A 87 1.79 -13.71 -8.47
C ALA A 87 3.01 -12.80 -8.33
N LEU A 88 2.92 -11.72 -7.55
CA LEU A 88 4.04 -10.81 -7.36
C LEU A 88 5.17 -11.47 -6.57
N ALA A 89 4.87 -12.29 -5.57
CA ALA A 89 5.89 -12.97 -4.77
C ALA A 89 6.78 -13.92 -5.57
N ASN A 90 6.27 -14.49 -6.67
CA ASN A 90 7.07 -15.30 -7.60
C ASN A 90 8.15 -14.49 -8.35
N VAL A 91 8.09 -13.16 -8.29
CA VAL A 91 9.06 -12.25 -8.91
C VAL A 91 9.80 -11.43 -7.87
N ALA A 92 9.08 -10.76 -6.97
CA ALA A 92 9.65 -9.85 -5.98
C ALA A 92 10.20 -10.57 -4.74
N GLY A 93 9.83 -11.84 -4.53
CA GLY A 93 10.15 -12.58 -3.32
C GLY A 93 9.08 -12.41 -2.23
N LYS A 94 9.48 -12.50 -0.97
CA LYS A 94 8.54 -12.38 0.15
C LYS A 94 8.08 -10.93 0.33
N GLU A 95 6.84 -10.73 0.80
CA GLU A 95 6.37 -9.41 1.22
C GLU A 95 7.14 -8.89 2.44
N ASP A 96 7.34 -7.58 2.49
CA ASP A 96 7.97 -6.90 3.64
C ASP A 96 6.96 -6.64 4.75
N ASP A 97 5.77 -6.16 4.39
CA ASP A 97 4.72 -5.76 5.33
C ASP A 97 3.31 -5.87 4.74
N ARG A 98 2.32 -5.95 5.63
CA ARG A 98 0.90 -5.79 5.33
C ARG A 98 0.28 -4.79 6.30
N SER A 99 -0.43 -3.80 5.75
CA SER A 99 -1.06 -2.75 6.55
C SER A 99 -2.49 -2.45 6.10
N THR A 100 -3.19 -1.61 6.86
CA THR A 100 -4.58 -1.19 6.60
C THR A 100 -4.72 0.28 6.95
N ASN A 101 -5.48 1.02 6.13
CA ASN A 101 -5.85 2.41 6.39
C ASN A 101 -7.37 2.57 6.26
N GLU A 102 -8.03 2.92 7.36
CA GLU A 102 -9.47 3.15 7.43
C GLU A 102 -9.88 4.58 7.04
N GLU A 103 -8.92 5.50 7.00
CA GLU A 103 -9.14 6.94 6.76
C GLU A 103 -8.91 7.34 5.31
N CYS A 104 -8.79 6.36 4.41
CA CYS A 104 -8.65 6.67 3.00
C CYS A 104 -9.93 7.25 2.41
N GLY A 105 -9.83 8.29 1.57
CA GLY A 105 -10.99 8.88 0.89
C GLY A 105 -11.77 7.90 0.01
N ALA A 106 -11.12 6.81 -0.45
CA ALA A 106 -11.74 5.72 -1.21
C ALA A 106 -12.39 4.63 -0.32
N GLY A 107 -12.42 4.80 1.00
CA GLY A 107 -12.84 3.78 1.98
C GLY A 107 -11.69 2.93 2.50
N THR A 108 -11.97 1.97 3.39
CA THR A 108 -10.94 1.11 4.00
C THR A 108 -10.08 0.43 2.94
N MET A 109 -8.77 0.69 3.00
CA MET A 109 -7.78 0.10 2.11
C MET A 109 -6.84 -0.81 2.87
N GLU A 110 -6.43 -1.90 2.23
CA GLU A 110 -5.38 -2.79 2.72
C GLU A 110 -4.19 -2.74 1.75
N PHE A 111 -2.99 -2.94 2.26
CA PHE A 111 -1.76 -2.86 1.49
C PHE A 111 -0.88 -4.08 1.73
N THR A 112 -0.13 -4.48 0.70
CA THR A 112 0.97 -5.44 0.83
C THR A 112 2.17 -4.89 0.09
N ARG A 113 3.32 -4.82 0.77
CA ARG A 113 4.54 -4.18 0.25
C ARG A 113 5.62 -5.20 -0.11
N TYR A 114 6.30 -4.94 -1.21
CA TYR A 114 7.44 -5.69 -1.75
C TYR A 114 8.50 -4.68 -2.25
N ASP A 115 9.44 -4.33 -1.39
CA ASP A 115 10.40 -3.26 -1.61
C ASP A 115 9.69 -1.97 -2.05
N ALA A 116 10.11 -1.31 -3.13
CA ALA A 116 9.41 -0.14 -3.69
C ALA A 116 7.96 -0.38 -4.17
N MET A 117 7.53 -1.62 -4.39
CA MET A 117 6.20 -1.94 -4.94
C MET A 117 5.18 -2.15 -3.81
N THR A 118 4.07 -1.44 -3.86
CA THR A 118 2.92 -1.63 -2.97
C THR A 118 1.70 -2.06 -3.79
N LEU A 119 1.10 -3.19 -3.40
CA LEU A 119 -0.19 -3.62 -3.91
C LEU A 119 -1.29 -3.09 -3.01
N ASN A 120 -2.33 -2.52 -3.63
CA ASN A 120 -3.46 -1.91 -2.95
C ASN A 120 -4.69 -2.80 -3.09
N PHE A 121 -5.41 -2.97 -1.99
CA PHE A 121 -6.59 -3.83 -1.91
C PHE A 121 -7.78 -3.12 -1.28
N GLN A 122 -8.97 -3.47 -1.77
CA GLN A 122 -10.25 -3.12 -1.15
C GLN A 122 -11.21 -4.31 -1.27
N GLY A 123 -11.92 -4.63 -0.19
CA GLY A 123 -12.86 -5.77 -0.18
C GLY A 123 -12.19 -7.10 -0.56
N GLY A 124 -10.91 -7.29 -0.20
CA GLY A 124 -10.13 -8.47 -0.57
C GLY A 124 -9.75 -8.58 -2.05
N LYS A 125 -9.89 -7.50 -2.84
CA LYS A 125 -9.57 -7.45 -4.27
C LYS A 125 -8.39 -6.54 -4.55
N PHE A 126 -7.54 -6.90 -5.50
CA PHE A 126 -6.47 -6.05 -6.01
C PHE A 126 -7.08 -4.88 -6.81
N VAL A 127 -6.86 -3.64 -6.37
CA VAL A 127 -7.51 -2.46 -6.95
C VAL A 127 -6.55 -1.38 -7.44
N GLY A 128 -5.26 -1.51 -7.14
CA GLY A 128 -4.26 -0.54 -7.53
C GLY A 128 -2.86 -0.97 -7.13
N TRP A 129 -1.87 -0.26 -7.64
CA TRP A 129 -0.48 -0.42 -7.25
C TRP A 129 0.20 0.95 -7.18
N PHE A 130 1.23 1.03 -6.35
CA PHE A 130 2.11 2.18 -6.21
C PHE A 130 3.57 1.70 -6.28
N LEU A 131 4.40 2.44 -6.99
CA LEU A 131 5.84 2.25 -7.08
C LEU A 131 6.54 3.54 -6.66
N GLY A 132 7.28 3.50 -5.55
CA GLY A 132 8.07 4.63 -5.06
C GLY A 132 9.54 4.58 -5.49
N ASN A 133 10.26 5.69 -5.34
CA ASN A 133 11.70 5.75 -5.55
C ASN A 133 12.49 5.21 -4.34
N GLU A 134 12.44 3.90 -4.19
CA GLU A 134 13.10 3.15 -3.13
C GLU A 134 13.87 1.97 -3.74
N ASN A 135 14.48 1.13 -2.89
CA ASN A 135 15.15 -0.07 -3.37
C ASN A 135 14.18 -0.94 -4.20
N GLY A 136 14.73 -1.71 -5.14
CA GLY A 136 13.93 -2.59 -5.99
C GLY A 136 13.14 -1.91 -7.11
N ALA A 137 12.97 -0.58 -7.08
CA ALA A 137 12.20 0.18 -8.07
C ALA A 137 12.69 -0.02 -9.51
N ALA A 138 14.01 -0.15 -9.71
CA ALA A 138 14.63 -0.38 -11.01
C ALA A 138 14.22 -1.71 -11.68
N SER A 139 13.58 -2.63 -10.94
CA SER A 139 13.07 -3.90 -11.48
C SER A 139 11.77 -3.73 -12.27
N TYR A 140 11.16 -2.56 -12.22
CA TYR A 140 9.84 -2.30 -12.79
C TYR A 140 9.89 -1.15 -13.80
N SER A 141 9.18 -1.34 -14.92
CA SER A 141 8.90 -0.28 -15.89
C SER A 141 7.63 -0.59 -16.67
N THR A 142 7.05 0.41 -17.34
CA THR A 142 6.00 0.19 -18.34
C THR A 142 6.56 -0.57 -19.54
N MET A 143 5.70 -1.05 -20.44
CA MET A 143 6.15 -1.68 -21.68
C MET A 143 6.87 -0.72 -22.63
N SER A 144 6.66 0.58 -22.46
CA SER A 144 7.41 1.64 -23.14
C SER A 144 8.73 2.01 -22.45
N GLY A 145 9.11 1.29 -21.38
CA GLY A 145 10.37 1.51 -20.66
C GLY A 145 10.35 2.70 -19.69
N ILE A 146 9.17 3.21 -19.33
CA ILE A 146 9.03 4.28 -18.34
C ILE A 146 9.11 3.66 -16.94
N GLY A 147 10.08 4.11 -16.15
CA GLY A 147 10.27 3.67 -14.77
C GLY A 147 10.82 4.81 -13.91
N ILE A 148 10.96 4.53 -12.61
CA ILE A 148 11.59 5.46 -11.66
C ILE A 148 12.96 5.91 -12.20
N GLY A 149 13.23 7.22 -12.11
CA GLY A 149 14.47 7.83 -12.59
C GLY A 149 14.47 8.22 -14.08
N THR A 150 13.46 7.81 -14.86
CA THR A 150 13.30 8.29 -16.24
C THR A 150 13.02 9.80 -16.22
N THR A 151 13.70 10.58 -17.05
CA THR A 151 13.46 12.03 -17.09
C THR A 151 12.19 12.38 -17.85
N ARG A 152 11.56 13.52 -17.53
CA ARG A 152 10.38 14.04 -18.24
C ARG A 152 10.63 14.13 -19.74
N ALA A 153 11.78 14.68 -20.16
CA ALA A 153 12.17 14.74 -21.57
C ALA A 153 12.24 13.34 -22.20
N LYS A 154 12.89 12.39 -21.53
CA LYS A 154 13.03 11.02 -22.06
C LYS A 154 11.70 10.30 -22.16
N ALA A 155 10.83 10.48 -21.17
CA ALA A 155 9.51 9.88 -21.17
C ALA A 155 8.63 10.41 -22.33
N LYS A 156 8.70 11.72 -22.63
CA LYS A 156 8.01 12.34 -23.77
C LYS A 156 8.42 11.77 -25.14
N GLU A 157 9.59 11.15 -25.26
CA GLU A 157 10.01 10.46 -26.49
C GLU A 157 9.23 9.15 -26.72
N SER A 158 8.68 8.55 -25.66
CA SER A 158 8.08 7.22 -25.70
C SER A 158 6.57 7.21 -25.46
N VAL A 159 6.05 8.18 -24.71
CA VAL A 159 4.64 8.29 -24.35
C VAL A 159 4.18 9.74 -24.33
N ALA A 160 2.89 9.97 -24.59
CA ALA A 160 2.26 11.26 -24.34
C ALA A 160 2.07 11.43 -22.82
N ILE A 161 2.65 12.51 -22.29
CA ILE A 161 2.50 12.91 -20.89
C ILE A 161 1.47 14.02 -20.81
N VAL A 162 0.51 13.88 -19.91
CA VAL A 162 -0.44 14.93 -19.55
C VAL A 162 -0.12 15.37 -18.13
N ASP A 163 0.40 16.59 -17.98
CA ASP A 163 0.67 17.18 -16.67
C ASP A 163 -0.68 17.51 -15.97
N LEU A 164 -0.77 17.22 -14.68
CA LEU A 164 -1.92 17.56 -13.85
C LEU A 164 -1.64 18.89 -13.15
N GLU A 165 -2.20 19.96 -13.70
CA GLU A 165 -2.10 21.31 -13.12
C GLU A 165 -2.75 21.37 -11.74
N ASP A 166 -2.20 22.19 -10.85
CA ASP A 166 -2.68 22.44 -9.48
C ASP A 166 -2.79 21.21 -8.58
N SER A 167 -2.00 20.16 -8.84
CA SER A 167 -1.96 18.99 -7.95
C SER A 167 -1.39 19.35 -6.57
N THR A 168 -2.09 18.92 -5.52
CA THR A 168 -1.61 19.01 -4.13
C THR A 168 -0.49 18.03 -3.83
N LEU A 169 -0.21 17.09 -4.74
CA LEU A 169 0.87 16.09 -4.64
C LEU A 169 2.18 16.55 -5.30
N GLY A 170 2.21 17.75 -5.89
CA GLY A 170 3.39 18.31 -6.56
C GLY A 170 3.31 18.16 -8.09
N GLU A 171 4.44 17.80 -8.72
CA GLU A 171 4.57 17.69 -10.18
C GLU A 171 3.96 16.38 -10.70
N GLU A 172 2.63 16.26 -10.58
CA GLU A 172 1.86 15.09 -11.00
C GLU A 172 1.62 15.08 -12.51
N PHE A 173 1.63 13.88 -13.08
CA PHE A 173 1.33 13.64 -14.49
C PHE A 173 0.59 12.33 -14.69
N SER A 174 0.09 12.13 -15.90
CA SER A 174 -0.49 10.86 -16.33
C SER A 174 0.01 10.46 -17.72
N ILE A 175 0.00 9.15 -17.97
CA ILE A 175 0.26 8.53 -19.27
C ILE A 175 -0.85 7.51 -19.55
N GLY A 176 -1.17 7.31 -20.83
CA GLY A 176 -2.28 6.45 -21.25
C GLY A 176 -3.62 7.19 -21.35
N THR A 177 -4.68 6.46 -21.66
CA THR A 177 -6.03 7.02 -21.92
C THR A 177 -7.11 6.06 -21.46
N GLY A 178 -8.30 6.58 -21.14
CA GLY A 178 -9.45 5.76 -20.75
C GLY A 178 -9.20 5.08 -19.39
N ASP A 179 -9.50 3.79 -19.31
CA ASP A 179 -9.30 3.01 -18.09
C ASP A 179 -7.84 2.56 -17.88
N ASN A 180 -6.97 2.80 -18.87
CA ASN A 180 -5.57 2.34 -18.88
C ASN A 180 -4.60 3.49 -18.57
N VAL A 181 -4.87 4.21 -17.49
CA VAL A 181 -4.05 5.37 -17.07
C VAL A 181 -3.08 4.97 -15.98
N ILE A 182 -1.82 5.37 -16.16
CA ILE A 182 -0.80 5.35 -15.12
C ILE A 182 -0.52 6.79 -14.72
N GLY A 183 -0.70 7.11 -13.45
CA GLY A 183 -0.26 8.37 -12.86
C GLY A 183 1.20 8.29 -12.42
N GLY A 184 1.82 9.45 -12.25
CA GLY A 184 3.17 9.55 -11.71
C GLY A 184 3.45 10.92 -11.15
N MET A 185 4.58 11.03 -10.46
CA MET A 185 5.08 12.28 -9.89
C MET A 185 6.53 12.48 -10.31
N PHE A 186 6.88 13.69 -10.74
CA PHE A 186 8.26 14.09 -10.91
C PHE A 186 8.85 14.61 -9.60
N ALA A 187 10.14 14.36 -9.37
CA ALA A 187 10.87 14.83 -8.19
C ALA A 187 10.98 16.36 -8.13
N GLU A 188 11.01 17.01 -9.29
CA GLU A 188 11.11 18.46 -9.43
C GLU A 188 10.42 18.98 -10.71
N PRO A 189 10.29 20.29 -10.90
CA PRO A 189 9.81 20.86 -12.15
C PRO A 189 10.84 20.74 -13.29
N GLY A 190 10.35 20.75 -14.54
CA GLY A 190 11.17 20.90 -15.74
C GLY A 190 11.52 19.60 -16.46
N ASP A 191 12.15 19.72 -17.63
CA ASP A 191 12.36 18.59 -18.55
C ASP A 191 13.42 17.58 -18.09
N ALA A 192 14.36 18.01 -17.24
CA ALA A 192 15.35 17.12 -16.62
C ALA A 192 14.78 16.35 -15.42
N ALA A 193 13.59 16.70 -14.96
CA ALA A 193 12.99 16.14 -13.78
C ALA A 193 12.79 14.63 -13.90
N LYS A 194 13.19 13.89 -12.88
CA LYS A 194 13.05 12.44 -12.84
C LYS A 194 11.71 12.02 -12.27
N ILE A 195 11.16 10.93 -12.79
CA ILE A 195 9.99 10.28 -12.20
C ILE A 195 10.41 9.69 -10.85
N ASP A 196 9.70 10.09 -9.79
CA ASP A 196 9.93 9.68 -8.39
C ASP A 196 8.88 8.68 -7.90
N ALA A 197 7.70 8.67 -8.54
CA ALA A 197 6.68 7.67 -8.27
C ALA A 197 5.84 7.37 -9.51
N LEU A 198 5.31 6.15 -9.58
CA LEU A 198 4.32 5.70 -10.55
C LEU A 198 3.20 4.96 -9.84
N PHE A 199 1.97 5.06 -10.34
CA PHE A 199 0.83 4.38 -9.74
C PHE A 199 -0.31 4.16 -10.74
N ALA A 200 -1.15 3.17 -10.49
CA ALA A 200 -2.41 2.99 -11.21
C ALA A 200 -3.50 2.41 -10.32
N GLY A 201 -4.74 2.55 -10.76
CA GLY A 201 -5.91 2.14 -10.00
C GLY A 201 -6.12 2.97 -8.72
N THR A 202 -6.79 2.38 -7.74
CA THR A 202 -7.13 3.04 -6.48
C THR A 202 -5.89 3.15 -5.59
N ASN A 203 -5.51 4.38 -5.24
CA ASN A 203 -4.40 4.72 -4.37
C ASN A 203 -4.87 5.63 -3.23
N CYS A 204 -4.16 5.59 -2.11
CA CYS A 204 -4.51 6.37 -0.93
C CYS A 204 -3.70 7.67 -0.82
N PHE A 205 -3.96 8.60 -1.73
CA PHE A 205 -3.38 9.94 -1.66
C PHE A 205 -4.33 10.87 -0.91
N PHE A 206 -3.84 11.49 0.16
CA PHE A 206 -4.57 12.56 0.84
C PHE A 206 -4.55 13.80 -0.05
N ARG A 207 -5.74 14.30 -0.37
CA ARG A 207 -5.98 15.48 -1.20
C ARG A 207 -7.04 16.35 -0.54
#